data_AF-X1T9V0-F1
#
_entry.id   AF-X1T9V0-F1
#
_cell.length_a   1.000
_cell.length_b   1.000
_cell.length_c   1.000
_cell.angle_alpha   90.00
_cell.angle_beta   90.00
_cell.angle_gamma   90.00
#
_symmetry.space_group_name_H-M   'P 1'
#
loop_
_entity.id
_entity.type
_entity.pdbx_description
1 polymer ?
#
loop_
_entity_poly.entity_id
_entity_poly.type
_entity_poly.pdbx_seq_one_letter_code
_entity_poly.pdbx_strand_id
1 'polypeptide(L)'
;MRKIIAITEVCKNECYDDRTKDPVDIINDLNEQLLVLTGNTVLRTYMGMDKIMPEAFNLISERYNKKEISGVPTGFTRLDKYIDGLQPGRFVVIAGKTSTGKTSLALDMARNAAMREYPVAIFTLEMTYSELGIRLIICRFFLPQLLF
;
A
#
# COMPACT_ATOMS: atom_id res chain seq x y z
N MET A 1 4.82 19.90 18.95
CA MET A 1 6.10 20.60 19.25
C MET A 1 6.67 20.23 20.62
N ARG A 2 6.15 20.70 21.77
CA ARG A 2 6.73 20.37 23.10
C ARG A 2 6.82 18.86 23.41
N LYS A 3 5.79 18.09 23.04
CA LYS A 3 5.80 16.62 23.22
C LYS A 3 6.87 15.90 22.38
N ILE A 4 7.20 16.42 21.19
CA ILE A 4 8.23 15.84 20.32
C ILE A 4 9.61 16.09 20.93
N ILE A 5 9.85 17.31 21.42
CA ILE A 5 11.11 17.69 22.08
C ILE A 5 11.34 16.81 23.33
N ALA A 6 10.30 16.58 24.13
CA ALA A 6 10.39 15.73 25.31
C ALA A 6 10.78 14.28 24.98
N ILE A 7 10.21 13.70 23.91
CA ILE A 7 10.57 12.33 23.47
C ILE A 7 12.02 12.27 23.01
N THR A 8 12.48 13.26 22.23
CA THR A 8 13.89 13.32 21.78
C THR A 8 14.86 13.41 22.95
N GLU A 9 14.50 14.12 24.01
CA GLU A 9 15.33 14.29 25.21
C GLU A 9 15.39 12.99 26.04
N VAL A 10 14.26 12.27 26.17
CA VAL A 10 14.22 10.94 26.80
C VAL A 10 15.08 9.95 26.04
N CYS A 11 14.93 9.85 24.72
CA CYS A 11 15.73 8.93 23.90
C CYS A 11 17.22 9.27 23.93
N LYS A 12 17.56 10.56 23.95
CA LYS A 12 18.96 10.98 24.09
C LYS A 12 19.55 10.50 25.41
N ASN A 13 18.83 10.64 26.51
CA ASN A 13 19.29 10.19 27.82
C ASN A 13 19.43 8.66 27.88
N GLU A 14 18.47 7.91 27.31
CA GLU A 14 18.55 6.44 27.22
C GLU A 14 19.73 5.95 26.38
N CYS A 15 20.14 6.71 25.35
CA CYS A 15 21.33 6.40 24.54
C CYS A 15 22.66 6.64 25.27
N TYR A 16 22.70 7.51 26.28
CA TYR A 16 23.92 7.81 27.05
C TYR A 16 24.09 6.91 28.28
N ASP A 17 23.01 6.30 28.79
CA ASP A 17 23.00 5.49 30.03
C ASP A 17 23.42 4.00 29.79
N ASP A 18 24.29 3.80 28.80
CA ASP A 18 24.56 2.56 28.08
C ASP A 18 25.14 1.40 28.93
N ARG A 19 24.28 0.54 29.52
CA ARG A 19 24.72 -0.80 29.99
C ARG A 19 23.78 -2.00 29.76
N THR A 20 22.55 -1.88 29.25
CA THR A 20 21.67 -3.07 29.12
C THR A 20 20.59 -3.09 28.04
N LYS A 21 20.30 -2.00 27.30
CA LYS A 21 19.24 -2.02 26.27
C LYS A 21 19.83 -2.21 24.87
N ASP A 22 19.28 -3.14 24.11
CA ASP A 22 19.63 -3.30 22.69
C ASP A 22 19.21 -2.04 21.92
N PRO A 23 20.02 -1.51 20.99
CA PRO A 23 19.62 -0.41 20.11
C PRO A 23 18.25 -0.60 19.43
N VAL A 24 17.85 -1.85 19.16
CA VAL A 24 16.55 -2.21 18.59
C VAL A 24 15.40 -1.88 19.55
N ASP A 25 15.57 -2.08 20.84
CA ASP A 25 14.54 -1.82 21.85
C ASP A 25 14.27 -0.31 21.98
N ILE A 26 15.33 0.50 21.96
CA ILE A 26 15.22 1.97 22.00
C ILE A 26 14.45 2.49 20.77
N ILE A 27 14.70 1.91 19.59
CA ILE A 27 14.00 2.27 18.34
C ILE A 27 12.51 1.88 18.43
N ASN A 28 12.20 0.71 19.02
CA ASN A 28 10.81 0.26 19.18
C ASN A 28 10.03 1.15 20.15
N ASP A 29 10.61 1.49 21.31
CA ASP A 29 10.01 2.39 22.30
C ASP A 29 9.72 3.78 21.69
N LEU A 30 10.63 4.28 20.85
CA LEU A 30 10.48 5.56 20.15
C LEU A 30 9.35 5.52 19.12
N ASN A 31 9.24 4.43 18.35
CA ASN A 31 8.14 4.22 17.39
C ASN A 31 6.78 4.18 18.08
N GLU A 32 6.67 3.53 19.25
CA GLU A 32 5.42 3.47 20.01
C GLU A 32 5.00 4.86 20.50
N GLN A 33 5.91 5.62 21.10
CA GLN A 33 5.62 6.98 21.57
C GLN A 33 5.24 7.93 20.43
N LEU A 34 5.87 7.78 19.27
CA LEU A 34 5.56 8.55 18.06
C LEU A 34 4.18 8.19 17.48
N LEU A 35 3.80 6.92 17.54
CA LEU A 35 2.47 6.45 17.14
C LEU A 35 1.37 7.09 18.01
N VAL A 36 1.57 7.17 19.33
CA VAL A 36 0.63 7.81 20.28
C VAL A 36 0.47 9.31 19.99
N LEU A 37 1.54 10.00 19.58
CA LEU A 37 1.45 11.40 19.17
C LEU A 37 0.67 11.57 17.87
N THR A 38 0.81 10.63 16.94
CA THR A 38 0.15 10.67 15.64
C THR A 38 -1.33 10.28 15.73
N GLY A 39 -1.64 9.27 16.56
CA GLY A 39 -2.97 8.70 16.75
C GLY A 39 -3.99 9.60 17.46
N ASN A 40 -3.54 10.68 18.12
CA ASN A 40 -4.43 11.63 18.81
C ASN A 40 -5.13 12.65 17.88
N THR A 41 -5.08 12.43 16.56
CA THR A 41 -5.59 13.39 15.58
C THR A 41 -6.81 12.92 14.81
N VAL A 42 -7.70 12.06 15.33
CA VAL A 42 -9.04 11.92 14.73
C VAL A 42 -10.08 11.48 15.76
N LEU A 43 -10.98 12.40 16.16
CA LEU A 43 -12.41 12.11 16.41
C LEU A 43 -13.20 13.42 16.29
N ARG A 44 -13.35 13.92 15.05
CA ARG A 44 -14.45 14.81 14.70
C ARG A 44 -14.95 14.38 13.34
N THR A 45 -16.07 13.66 13.29
CA THR A 45 -16.64 13.31 11.99
C THR A 45 -18.16 13.30 12.03
N TYR A 46 -18.74 14.49 12.17
CA TYR A 46 -19.98 14.78 11.47
C TYR A 46 -19.69 15.89 10.47
N MET A 47 -19.96 15.63 9.20
CA MET A 47 -19.83 16.61 8.11
C MET A 47 -21.20 16.73 7.46
N GLY A 48 -21.69 17.96 7.33
CA GLY A 48 -22.99 18.23 6.71
C GLY A 48 -22.97 17.89 5.22
N MET A 49 -24.11 17.40 4.71
CA MET A 49 -24.25 17.05 3.28
C MET A 49 -24.03 18.23 2.34
N ASP A 50 -24.26 19.46 2.81
CA ASP A 50 -23.99 20.71 2.10
C ASP A 50 -22.53 20.85 1.68
N LYS A 51 -21.60 20.25 2.43
CA LYS A 51 -20.16 20.28 2.11
C LYS A 51 -19.70 19.09 1.28
N ILE A 52 -20.32 17.92 1.45
CA ILE A 52 -19.95 16.68 0.75
C ILE A 52 -20.45 16.69 -0.69
N MET A 53 -21.66 17.23 -0.93
CA MET A 53 -22.30 17.16 -2.25
C MET A 53 -21.51 17.89 -3.35
N PRO A 54 -20.97 19.11 -3.13
CA PRO A 54 -20.13 19.78 -4.13
C PRO A 54 -18.84 19.01 -4.45
N GLU A 55 -18.17 18.45 -3.44
CA GLU A 55 -16.96 17.63 -3.65
C GLU A 55 -17.25 16.37 -4.47
N ALA A 56 -18.36 15.68 -4.16
CA ALA A 56 -18.79 14.50 -4.90
C ALA A 56 -19.08 14.81 -6.37
N PHE A 57 -19.75 15.94 -6.65
CA PHE A 57 -20.03 16.37 -8.03
C PHE A 57 -18.78 16.72 -8.83
N ASN A 58 -17.79 17.37 -8.19
CA ASN A 58 -16.52 17.67 -8.82
C ASN A 58 -15.76 16.39 -9.19
N LEU A 59 -15.69 15.41 -8.26
CA LEU A 59 -15.07 14.11 -8.50
C LEU A 59 -15.70 13.34 -9.67
N ILE A 60 -17.03 13.37 -9.79
CA ILE A 60 -17.74 12.73 -10.92
C ILE A 60 -17.42 13.46 -12.23
N SER A 61 -17.42 14.79 -12.22
CA SER A 61 -17.17 15.61 -13.41
C SER A 61 -15.74 15.44 -13.94
N GLU A 62 -14.74 15.36 -13.05
CA GLU A 62 -13.35 15.08 -13.42
C GLU A 62 -13.19 13.70 -14.06
N ARG A 63 -13.88 12.68 -13.55
CA ARG A 63 -13.86 11.33 -14.11
C ARG A 63 -14.55 11.26 -15.47
N TYR A 64 -15.66 11.97 -15.65
CA TYR A 64 -16.39 11.98 -16.91
C TYR A 64 -15.61 12.64 -18.06
N ASN A 65 -14.81 13.67 -17.75
CA ASN A 65 -14.05 14.42 -18.76
C ASN A 65 -12.73 13.76 -19.18
N LYS A 66 -12.24 12.76 -18.45
CA LYS A 66 -11.01 12.02 -18.79
C LYS A 66 -11.35 10.78 -19.63
N LYS A 67 -10.69 10.64 -20.79
CA LYS A 67 -10.78 9.44 -21.65
C LYS A 67 -9.84 8.31 -21.19
N GLU A 68 -8.95 8.60 -20.26
CA GLU A 68 -7.97 7.65 -19.72
C GLU A 68 -8.44 7.10 -18.38
N ILE A 69 -7.93 5.90 -18.06
CA ILE A 69 -8.21 5.20 -16.81
C ILE A 69 -7.78 6.11 -15.64
N SER A 70 -8.70 6.44 -14.74
CA SER A 70 -8.42 7.38 -13.65
C SER A 70 -7.52 6.79 -12.55
N GLY A 71 -7.49 5.46 -12.40
CA GLY A 71 -6.71 4.76 -11.39
C GLY A 71 -5.46 4.07 -11.92
N VAL A 72 -4.76 3.33 -11.04
CA VAL A 72 -3.62 2.49 -11.45
C VAL A 72 -4.15 1.33 -12.31
N PRO A 73 -3.74 1.23 -13.57
CA PRO A 73 -4.28 0.22 -14.49
C PRO A 73 -3.79 -1.18 -14.14
N THR A 74 -4.69 -2.15 -14.15
CA THR A 74 -4.37 -3.56 -13.84
C THR A 74 -3.66 -4.26 -15.01
N GLY A 75 -3.76 -3.71 -16.21
CA GLY A 75 -3.25 -4.31 -17.44
C GLY A 75 -4.25 -5.26 -18.12
N PHE A 76 -5.39 -5.53 -17.47
CA PHE A 76 -6.50 -6.26 -18.07
C PHE A 76 -7.52 -5.27 -18.62
N THR A 77 -7.45 -4.96 -19.92
CA THR A 77 -8.28 -3.93 -20.57
C THR A 77 -9.77 -4.08 -20.29
N ARG A 78 -10.29 -5.31 -20.22
CA ARG A 78 -11.70 -5.53 -19.88
C ARG A 78 -12.00 -5.17 -18.44
N LEU A 79 -11.15 -5.59 -17.50
CA LEU A 79 -11.32 -5.28 -16.08
C LEU A 79 -11.20 -3.78 -15.84
N ASP A 80 -10.17 -3.15 -16.39
CA ASP A 80 -9.93 -1.71 -16.26
C ASP A 80 -11.11 -0.87 -16.78
N LYS A 81 -11.81 -1.34 -17.82
CA LYS A 81 -13.05 -0.69 -18.29
C LYS A 81 -14.21 -0.74 -17.29
N TYR A 82 -14.28 -1.78 -16.46
CA TYR A 82 -15.35 -1.92 -15.46
C TYR A 82 -15.03 -1.20 -14.15
N ILE A 83 -13.77 -1.22 -13.71
CA ILE A 83 -13.37 -0.67 -12.41
C ILE A 83 -12.70 0.70 -12.51
N ASP A 84 -12.39 1.15 -13.73
CA ASP A 84 -11.63 2.38 -14.01
C ASP A 84 -10.25 2.37 -13.32
N GLY A 85 -9.59 1.21 -13.37
CA GLY A 85 -8.33 0.94 -12.68
C GLY A 85 -8.46 0.82 -11.16
N LEU A 86 -7.33 0.65 -10.48
CA LEU A 86 -7.22 0.60 -9.03
C LEU A 86 -7.16 2.03 -8.48
N GLN A 87 -8.23 2.44 -7.81
CA GLN A 87 -8.38 3.81 -7.30
C GLN A 87 -7.70 3.98 -5.92
N PRO A 88 -7.07 5.14 -5.66
CA PRO A 88 -6.45 5.42 -4.37
C PRO A 88 -7.49 5.41 -3.23
N GLY A 89 -7.08 4.96 -2.05
CA GLY A 89 -7.95 4.85 -0.86
C GLY A 89 -8.92 3.66 -0.88
N ARG A 90 -8.91 2.82 -1.92
CA ARG A 90 -9.73 1.60 -1.96
C ARG A 90 -8.93 0.38 -1.55
N PHE A 91 -9.56 -0.45 -0.70
CA PHE A 91 -9.08 -1.80 -0.41
C PHE A 91 -9.75 -2.79 -1.37
N VAL A 92 -8.95 -3.51 -2.15
CA VAL A 92 -9.42 -4.47 -3.16
C VAL A 92 -8.98 -5.87 -2.76
N VAL A 93 -9.93 -6.82 -2.73
CA VAL A 93 -9.69 -8.20 -2.34
C VAL A 93 -9.86 -9.13 -3.54
N ILE A 94 -8.84 -9.95 -3.82
CA ILE A 94 -8.90 -11.01 -4.83
C ILE A 94 -9.17 -12.34 -4.10
N ALA A 95 -10.40 -12.83 -4.17
CA ALA A 95 -10.83 -14.07 -3.53
C ALA A 95 -11.05 -15.19 -4.55
N GLY A 96 -10.92 -16.44 -4.11
CA GLY A 96 -11.02 -17.63 -4.95
C GLY A 96 -10.44 -18.86 -4.27
N LYS A 97 -10.76 -20.07 -4.76
CA LYS A 97 -10.27 -21.34 -4.20
C LYS A 97 -8.75 -21.49 -4.34
N THR A 98 -8.11 -22.34 -3.55
CA THR A 98 -6.69 -22.66 -3.72
C THR A 98 -6.41 -23.12 -5.16
N SER A 99 -5.23 -22.82 -5.67
CA SER A 99 -4.80 -23.14 -7.03
C SER A 99 -5.55 -22.46 -8.19
N THR A 100 -6.47 -21.51 -7.95
CA THR A 100 -7.14 -20.76 -9.03
C THR A 100 -6.32 -19.60 -9.59
N GLY A 101 -5.02 -19.52 -9.28
CA GLY A 101 -4.12 -18.50 -9.85
C GLY A 101 -4.23 -17.09 -9.24
N LYS A 102 -4.78 -16.93 -8.03
CA LYS A 102 -4.89 -15.62 -7.36
C LYS A 102 -3.55 -14.88 -7.24
N THR A 103 -2.51 -15.59 -6.81
CA THR A 103 -1.16 -15.02 -6.69
C THR A 103 -0.62 -14.62 -8.05
N SER A 104 -0.79 -15.46 -9.08
CA SER A 104 -0.36 -15.14 -10.45
C SER A 104 -1.08 -13.91 -11.00
N LEU A 105 -2.39 -13.79 -10.76
CA LEU A 105 -3.18 -12.62 -11.13
C LEU A 105 -2.68 -11.35 -10.44
N ALA A 106 -2.46 -11.40 -9.12
CA ALA A 106 -1.96 -10.27 -8.36
C ALA A 106 -0.55 -9.83 -8.81
N LEU A 107 0.34 -10.80 -9.08
CA LEU A 107 1.69 -10.52 -9.58
C LEU A 107 1.66 -9.91 -10.99
N ASP A 108 0.74 -10.34 -11.87
CA ASP A 108 0.60 -9.75 -13.21
C ASP A 108 0.10 -8.30 -13.13
N MET A 109 -0.90 -8.03 -12.27
CA MET A 109 -1.37 -6.67 -12.00
C MET A 109 -0.25 -5.78 -11.46
N ALA A 110 0.50 -6.27 -10.49
CA ALA A 110 1.65 -5.58 -9.90
C ALA A 110 2.72 -5.27 -10.96
N ARG A 111 3.04 -6.24 -11.84
CA ARG A 111 3.98 -6.04 -12.96
C ARG A 111 3.46 -4.97 -13.91
N ASN A 112 2.19 -5.01 -14.30
CA ASN A 112 1.61 -4.04 -15.23
C ASN A 112 1.61 -2.61 -14.66
N ALA A 113 1.34 -2.46 -13.36
CA ALA A 113 1.46 -1.19 -12.65
C ALA A 113 2.91 -0.69 -12.66
N ALA A 114 3.87 -1.55 -12.28
CA ALA A 114 5.30 -1.20 -12.28
C ALA A 114 5.85 -0.83 -13.67
N MET A 115 5.39 -1.52 -14.72
CA MET A 115 5.73 -1.22 -16.12
C MET A 115 5.23 0.15 -16.60
N ARG A 116 4.25 0.73 -15.91
CA ARG A 116 3.76 2.09 -16.13
C ARG A 116 4.30 3.07 -15.09
N GLU A 117 5.44 2.75 -14.49
CA GLU A 117 6.20 3.58 -13.55
C GLU A 117 5.48 3.87 -12.22
N TYR A 118 4.44 3.11 -11.88
CA TYR A 118 3.85 3.17 -10.54
C TYR A 118 4.72 2.38 -9.56
N PRO A 119 5.08 2.94 -8.39
CA PRO A 119 5.80 2.18 -7.36
C PRO A 119 4.89 1.11 -6.76
N VAL A 120 5.39 -0.13 -6.69
CA VAL A 120 4.63 -1.28 -6.18
C VAL A 120 5.42 -1.99 -5.09
N ALA A 121 4.77 -2.25 -3.96
CA ALA A 121 5.28 -3.11 -2.90
C ALA A 121 4.46 -4.41 -2.86
N ILE A 122 5.15 -5.54 -2.71
CA ILE A 122 4.53 -6.87 -2.64
C ILE A 122 4.93 -7.52 -1.32
N PHE A 123 3.92 -7.97 -0.58
CA PHE A 123 4.09 -8.71 0.65
C PHE A 123 3.57 -10.14 0.44
N THR A 124 4.41 -11.12 0.74
CA THR A 124 4.08 -12.55 0.63
C THR A 124 4.14 -13.20 2.00
N LEU A 125 3.14 -14.00 2.32
CA LEU A 125 3.06 -14.77 3.57
C LEU A 125 3.13 -16.30 3.34
N GLU A 126 3.05 -16.74 2.08
CA GLU A 126 2.97 -18.17 1.73
C GLU A 126 4.20 -18.64 0.95
N MET A 127 4.78 -17.75 0.12
CA MET A 127 5.88 -18.06 -0.77
C MET A 127 7.18 -17.39 -0.32
N THR A 128 8.30 -18.04 -0.62
CA THR A 128 9.63 -17.44 -0.45
C THR A 128 9.89 -16.33 -1.47
N TYR A 129 10.82 -15.42 -1.15
CA TYR A 129 11.19 -14.34 -2.07
C TYR A 129 11.74 -14.84 -3.41
N SER A 130 12.51 -15.94 -3.39
CA SER A 130 13.08 -16.54 -4.59
C SER A 130 12.00 -17.08 -5.53
N GLU A 131 11.01 -17.81 -5.01
CA GLU A 131 9.90 -18.33 -5.81
C GLU A 131 9.05 -17.21 -6.41
N LEU A 132 8.83 -16.12 -5.64
CA LEU A 132 8.11 -14.94 -6.12
C LEU A 132 8.88 -14.24 -7.25
N GLY A 133 10.20 -14.08 -7.10
CA GLY A 133 11.08 -13.52 -8.12
C GLY A 133 11.06 -14.34 -9.43
N ILE A 134 11.15 -15.67 -9.33
CA ILE A 134 11.03 -16.56 -10.49
C ILE A 134 9.67 -16.38 -11.17
N ARG A 135 8.57 -16.31 -10.41
CA ARG A 135 7.24 -16.08 -11.00
C ARG A 135 7.14 -14.74 -11.73
N LEU A 136 7.74 -13.67 -11.21
CA LEU A 136 7.78 -12.37 -11.91
C LEU A 136 8.55 -12.45 -13.23
N ILE A 137 9.70 -13.16 -13.26
CA ILE A 137 10.48 -13.37 -14.49
C ILE A 137 9.65 -14.18 -15.50
N ILE A 138 9.02 -15.27 -15.06
CA ILE A 138 8.18 -16.11 -15.92
C ILE A 138 7.01 -15.30 -16.51
N CYS A 139 6.32 -14.52 -15.68
CA CYS A 139 5.25 -13.61 -16.12
C CYS A 139 5.73 -12.63 -17.19
N ARG A 140 7.01 -12.23 -17.20
CA ARG A 140 7.57 -11.34 -18.22
C ARG A 140 7.88 -12.05 -19.53
N PHE A 141 8.45 -13.25 -19.47
CA PHE A 141 9.02 -13.93 -20.63
C PHE A 141 8.12 -15.02 -21.24
N PHE A 142 6.93 -15.27 -20.70
CA PHE A 142 6.05 -16.37 -21.12
C PHE A 142 6.76 -17.74 -21.14
N LEU A 143 7.69 -17.96 -20.22
CA LEU A 143 8.43 -19.21 -20.12
C LEU A 143 7.56 -20.29 -19.44
N PRO A 144 7.59 -21.55 -19.91
CA PRO A 144 6.90 -22.64 -19.23
C PRO A 144 7.55 -22.91 -17.86
N GLN A 145 6.73 -23.10 -16.82
CA GLN A 145 7.17 -23.42 -15.45
C GLN A 145 7.95 -24.74 -15.33
N LEU A 146 7.98 -25.57 -16.38
CA LEU A 146 8.66 -26.87 -16.42
C LEU A 146 10.20 -26.81 -16.50
N LEU A 147 10.79 -25.62 -16.50
CA LEU A 147 12.23 -25.42 -16.69
C LEU A 147 13.01 -25.15 -15.39
N PHE A 148 12.35 -25.12 -14.23
CA PHE A 148 12.98 -24.94 -12.92
C PHE A 148 12.23 -25.69 -11.81
#